data_AF-A0A1V3NVZ0-F1
#
_entry.id   AF-A0A1V3NVZ0-F1
#
_cell.length_a   1.000
_cell.length_b   1.000
_cell.length_c   1.000
_cell.angle_alpha   90.00
_cell.angle_beta   90.00
_cell.angle_gamma   90.00
#
_symmetry.space_group_name_H-M   'P 1'
#
loop_
_entity.id
_entity.type
_entity.pdbx_description
1 polymer ?
#
loop_
_entity_poly.entity_id
_entity_poly.type
_entity_poly.pdbx_seq_one_letter_code
_entity_poly.pdbx_strand_id
1 'polypeptide(L)'
;MSSGAYTIKVTATDPLGHAGSATFTLTVANVAPVIGTLTNQTATTGTAMTAYVAPAATDANGDTITYSTTGLPSGITFNATTRTFSGTPAATGTTTITYTATDSKVT
;
A
#
# COMPACT_ATOMS: atom_id res chain seq x y z
N MET A 1 -11.11 9.65 4.22
CA MET A 1 -12.17 9.21 5.15
C MET A 1 -11.73 7.84 5.66
N SER A 2 -11.64 7.65 6.98
CA SER A 2 -11.14 6.37 7.53
C SER A 2 -12.13 5.24 7.20
N SER A 3 -11.67 4.11 6.69
CA SER A 3 -12.48 2.90 6.58
C SER A 3 -12.75 2.30 7.96
N GLY A 4 -13.88 1.62 8.15
CA GLY A 4 -14.29 1.04 9.44
C GLY A 4 -15.80 0.99 9.66
N ALA A 5 -16.20 0.40 10.79
CA ALA A 5 -17.60 0.34 11.21
C ALA A 5 -17.91 1.46 12.22
N TYR A 6 -18.96 2.22 11.93
CA TYR A 6 -19.45 3.34 12.73
C TYR A 6 -20.83 3.00 13.27
N THR A 7 -20.98 3.03 14.60
CA THR A 7 -22.31 2.92 15.22
C THR A 7 -22.92 4.32 15.31
N ILE A 8 -24.03 4.52 14.61
CA ILE A 8 -24.75 5.79 14.58
C ILE A 8 -25.97 5.66 15.48
N LYS A 9 -26.09 6.56 16.46
CA LYS A 9 -27.26 6.69 17.32
C LYS A 9 -28.08 7.90 16.88
N VAL A 10 -29.36 7.67 16.60
CA VAL A 10 -30.34 8.72 16.33
C VAL A 10 -31.25 8.83 17.53
N THR A 11 -31.44 10.04 18.04
CA THR A 11 -32.35 10.34 19.15
C THR A 11 -33.41 11.31 18.66
N ALA A 12 -34.68 10.96 18.89
CA ALA A 12 -35.80 11.86 18.69
C ALA A 12 -36.34 12.26 20.07
N THR A 13 -36.59 13.55 20.27
CA THR A 13 -37.14 14.11 21.51
C THR A 13 -38.42 14.87 21.18
N ASP A 14 -39.48 14.65 21.96
CA ASP A 14 -40.73 15.39 21.83
C ASP A 14 -40.66 16.78 22.51
N PRO A 15 -41.63 17.69 22.25
CA PRO A 15 -41.64 19.01 22.89
C PRO A 15 -41.77 19.00 24.41
N LEU A 16 -42.16 17.87 25.00
CA LEU A 16 -42.29 17.66 26.44
C LEU A 16 -41.00 17.10 27.07
N GLY A 17 -39.98 16.81 26.25
CA GLY A 17 -38.67 16.33 26.69
C GLY A 17 -38.51 14.81 26.76
N HIS A 18 -39.52 14.02 26.36
CA HIS A 18 -39.36 12.56 26.28
C HIS A 18 -38.60 12.18 25.01
N ALA A 19 -37.69 11.22 25.12
CA ALA A 19 -36.85 10.81 24.01
C ALA A 19 -36.86 9.31 23.76
N GLY A 20 -36.78 8.94 22.49
CA GLY A 20 -36.49 7.59 22.01
C GLY A 20 -35.22 7.58 21.18
N SER A 21 -34.47 6.48 21.20
CA SER A 21 -33.28 6.32 20.36
C SER A 21 -33.29 5.02 19.59
N ALA A 22 -32.70 5.05 18.41
CA ALA A 22 -32.38 3.88 17.60
C ALA A 22 -30.91 3.95 17.18
N THR A 23 -30.33 2.79 16.86
CA THR A 23 -28.96 2.68 16.38
C THR A 23 -28.88 1.85 15.12
N PHE A 24 -27.96 2.19 14.23
CA PHE A 24 -27.58 1.35 13.09
C PHE A 24 -26.06 1.45 12.86
N THR A 25 -25.53 0.49 12.10
CA THR A 25 -24.11 0.45 11.76
C THR A 25 -23.89 0.88 10.32
N LEU A 26 -22.98 1.83 10.11
CA LEU A 26 -22.45 2.19 8.80
C LEU A 26 -21.06 1.55 8.64
N THR A 27 -20.88 0.73 7.61
CA THR A 27 -19.57 0.14 7.29
C THR A 27 -18.98 0.83 6.08
N VAL A 28 -17.76 1.36 6.23
CA VAL A 28 -16.97 1.95 5.15
C VAL A 28 -15.83 0.99 4.82
N ALA A 29 -15.82 0.43 3.61
CA ALA A 29 -14.81 -0.54 3.19
C ALA A 29 -13.44 0.12 2.93
N ASN A 30 -12.37 -0.64 3.17
CA ASN A 30 -11.02 -0.28 2.73
C ASN A 30 -10.81 -0.67 1.27
N VAL A 31 -10.06 0.14 0.51
CA VAL A 31 -9.65 -0.17 -0.86
C VAL A 31 -8.14 -0.27 -0.88
N ALA A 32 -7.61 -1.40 -1.36
CA ALA A 32 -6.16 -1.61 -1.42
C ALA A 32 -5.45 -0.60 -2.35
N PRO A 33 -4.17 -0.27 -2.09
CA PRO A 33 -3.40 0.61 -2.94
C PRO A 33 -3.20 0.04 -4.35
N VAL A 34 -3.15 0.94 -5.34
CA VAL A 34 -2.89 0.59 -6.74
C VAL A 34 -1.47 1.00 -7.11
N ILE A 35 -0.66 0.05 -7.56
CA ILE A 35 0.70 0.29 -8.06
C ILE A 35 0.63 0.60 -9.56
N GLY A 36 1.38 1.62 -10.01
CA GLY A 36 1.54 1.94 -11.42
C GLY A 36 2.33 0.87 -12.21
N THR A 37 2.44 1.04 -13.52
CA THR A 37 3.15 0.08 -14.38
C THR A 37 4.62 -0.07 -13.99
N LEU A 38 5.05 -1.31 -13.81
CA LEU A 38 6.46 -1.67 -13.63
C LEU A 38 7.10 -1.98 -14.99
N THR A 39 8.38 -1.65 -15.12
CA THR A 39 9.16 -1.94 -16.32
C THR A 39 10.23 -2.98 -16.04
N ASN A 40 10.39 -3.94 -16.94
CA ASN A 40 11.46 -4.93 -16.84
C ASN A 40 12.82 -4.23 -16.87
N GLN A 41 13.74 -4.70 -16.02
CA GLN A 41 15.10 -4.17 -15.91
C GLN A 41 16.10 -5.20 -16.46
N THR A 42 17.20 -4.71 -17.01
CA THR A 42 18.36 -5.51 -17.40
C THR A 42 19.62 -4.91 -16.79
N ALA A 43 20.57 -5.76 -16.42
CA ALA A 43 21.84 -5.37 -15.85
C ALA A 43 22.91 -6.42 -16.18
N THR A 44 24.17 -6.02 -16.12
CA THR A 44 25.32 -6.90 -16.35
C THR A 44 25.89 -7.37 -15.02
N THR A 45 26.06 -8.69 -14.85
CA THR A 45 26.67 -9.27 -13.65
C THR A 45 28.05 -8.66 -13.39
N GLY A 46 28.33 -8.31 -12.13
CA GLY A 46 29.59 -7.66 -11.73
C GLY A 46 29.66 -6.15 -12.03
N THR A 47 28.67 -5.58 -12.74
CA THR A 47 28.56 -4.15 -13.00
C THR A 47 27.39 -3.55 -12.23
N ALA A 48 27.59 -2.37 -11.64
CA ALA A 48 26.51 -1.66 -10.96
C ALA A 48 25.37 -1.35 -11.95
N MET A 49 24.13 -1.68 -11.57
CA MET A 49 22.97 -1.34 -12.37
C MET A 49 22.69 0.16 -12.31
N THR A 50 22.02 0.71 -13.33
CA THR A 50 21.34 2.00 -13.19
C THR A 50 20.24 1.86 -12.15
N ALA A 51 20.22 2.74 -11.16
CA ALA A 51 19.21 2.69 -10.10
C ALA A 51 17.81 2.82 -10.71
N TYR A 52 16.91 1.93 -10.31
CA TYR A 52 15.53 1.92 -10.77
C TYR A 52 14.60 2.38 -9.65
N VAL A 53 13.85 3.47 -9.89
CA VAL A 53 12.85 3.96 -8.94
C VAL A 53 11.49 3.41 -9.34
N ALA A 54 10.92 2.55 -8.51
CA ALA A 54 9.58 2.02 -8.72
C ALA A 54 8.50 3.10 -8.53
N PRO A 55 7.37 2.98 -9.24
CA PRO A 55 6.25 3.90 -9.10
C PRO A 55 5.74 3.90 -7.66
N ALA A 56 5.30 5.08 -7.22
CA ALA A 56 4.48 5.17 -6.02
C ALA A 56 3.13 4.53 -6.29
N ALA A 57 2.56 3.89 -5.27
CA ALA A 57 1.17 3.47 -5.29
C ALA A 57 0.27 4.65 -4.93
N THR A 58 -0.96 4.61 -5.40
CA THR A 58 -2.03 5.54 -5.02
C THR A 58 -3.05 4.81 -4.16
N ASP A 59 -3.47 5.46 -3.09
CA ASP A 59 -4.52 4.96 -2.20
C ASP A 59 -5.73 5.91 -2.24
N ALA A 60 -6.91 5.36 -2.49
CA ALA A 60 -8.14 6.14 -2.62
C ALA A 60 -8.70 6.60 -1.27
N ASN A 61 -8.35 5.89 -0.19
CA ASN A 61 -8.76 6.21 1.18
C ASN A 61 -7.91 7.36 1.78
N GLY A 62 -6.73 7.60 1.20
CA GLY A 62 -5.73 8.57 1.65
C GLY A 62 -4.80 8.01 2.73
N ASP A 63 -4.74 6.68 2.85
CA ASP A 63 -3.97 6.00 3.88
C ASP A 63 -2.47 5.99 3.56
N THR A 64 -1.64 5.88 4.60
CA THR A 64 -0.18 5.84 4.43
C THR A 64 0.24 4.51 3.84
N ILE A 65 1.11 4.54 2.83
CA ILE A 65 1.56 3.35 2.10
C ILE A 65 2.98 2.96 2.53
N THR A 66 3.18 1.68 2.82
CA THR A 66 4.48 1.04 3.04
C THR A 66 4.83 0.14 1.87
N TYR A 67 6.12 0.07 1.51
CA TYR A 67 6.60 -0.72 0.37
C TYR A 67 7.54 -1.83 0.82
N SER A 68 7.43 -2.99 0.17
CA SER A 68 8.31 -4.13 0.40
C SER A 68 8.57 -4.90 -0.88
N THR A 69 9.58 -5.78 -0.85
CA THR A 69 9.97 -6.59 -2.01
C THR A 69 10.38 -7.99 -1.59
N THR A 70 10.10 -8.98 -2.44
CA THR A 70 10.62 -10.34 -2.33
C THR A 70 11.22 -10.81 -3.66
N GLY A 71 12.11 -11.80 -3.61
CA GLY A 71 12.75 -12.36 -4.82
C GLY A 71 13.86 -11.49 -5.41
N LEU A 72 14.51 -10.65 -4.59
CA LEU A 72 15.66 -9.87 -5.06
C LEU A 72 16.83 -10.79 -5.47
N PRO A 73 17.44 -10.57 -6.65
CA PRO A 73 18.69 -11.22 -7.01
C PRO A 73 19.82 -10.87 -6.04
N SER A 74 20.79 -11.79 -5.88
CA SER A 74 21.97 -11.53 -5.06
C SER A 74 22.72 -10.28 -5.55
N GLY A 75 23.08 -9.41 -4.61
CA GLY A 75 23.77 -8.13 -4.88
C GLY A 75 22.85 -6.97 -5.26
N ILE A 76 21.54 -7.19 -5.37
CA ILE A 76 20.54 -6.13 -5.52
C ILE A 76 19.83 -5.87 -4.19
N THR A 77 19.61 -4.60 -3.90
CA THR A 77 18.94 -4.11 -2.69
C THR A 77 17.76 -3.20 -3.05
N PHE A 78 16.80 -3.09 -2.13
CA PHE A 78 15.65 -2.20 -2.26
C PHE A 78 15.58 -1.24 -1.06
N ASN A 79 15.49 0.05 -1.34
CA ASN A 79 15.22 1.09 -0.35
C ASN A 79 13.73 1.44 -0.39
N ALA A 80 12.99 1.08 0.67
CA ALA A 80 11.54 1.30 0.75
C ALA A 80 11.13 2.77 0.81
N THR A 81 11.96 3.64 1.41
CA THR A 81 11.67 5.08 1.54
C THR A 81 11.72 5.78 0.19
N THR A 82 12.73 5.45 -0.63
CA THR A 82 12.92 6.06 -1.95
C THR A 82 12.36 5.21 -3.09
N ARG A 83 11.83 4.01 -2.79
CA ARG A 83 11.39 2.98 -3.74
C ARG A 83 12.46 2.59 -4.75
N THR A 84 13.72 2.65 -4.35
CA THR A 84 14.85 2.50 -5.28
C THR A 84 15.46 1.11 -5.19
N PHE A 85 15.56 0.44 -6.34
CA PHE A 85 16.38 -0.75 -6.54
C PHE A 85 17.77 -0.33 -7.00
N SER A 86 18.79 -0.86 -6.35
CA SER A 86 20.19 -0.56 -6.69
C SER A 86 21.13 -1.68 -6.25
N GLY A 87 22.34 -1.68 -6.81
CA GLY A 87 23.41 -2.61 -6.46
C GLY A 87 24.12 -3.18 -7.69
N THR A 88 24.83 -4.28 -7.46
CA THR A 88 25.63 -4.96 -8.49
C THR A 88 25.21 -6.44 -8.48
N PRO A 89 24.52 -6.94 -9.53
CA PRO A 89 24.12 -8.34 -9.58
C PRO A 89 25.32 -9.28 -9.48
N ALA A 90 25.22 -10.29 -8.63
CA ALA A 90 26.28 -11.28 -8.40
C ALA A 90 26.15 -12.55 -9.26
N ALA A 91 25.00 -12.75 -9.93
CA ALA A 91 24.74 -13.90 -10.78
C ALA A 91 24.05 -13.49 -12.08
N THR A 92 24.16 -14.35 -13.10
CA THR A 92 23.41 -14.25 -14.35
C THR A 92 22.07 -14.98 -14.23
N GLY A 93 21.08 -14.57 -15.02
CA GLY A 93 19.77 -15.22 -15.07
C GLY A 93 18.61 -14.24 -15.07
N THR A 94 17.39 -14.78 -15.17
CA THR A 94 16.14 -14.02 -15.03
C THR A 94 15.53 -14.34 -13.68
N THR A 95 15.09 -13.32 -12.95
CA THR A 95 14.41 -13.48 -11.66
C THR A 95 13.18 -12.59 -11.63
N THR A 96 12.09 -13.10 -11.09
CA THR A 96 10.88 -12.31 -10.83
C THR A 96 11.00 -11.67 -9.46
N ILE A 97 10.95 -10.34 -9.42
CA ILE A 97 10.88 -9.56 -8.19
C ILE A 97 9.40 -9.21 -7.96
N THR A 98 8.91 -9.48 -6.75
CA THR A 98 7.59 -9.01 -6.33
C THR A 98 7.77 -7.69 -5.58
N TYR A 99 7.08 -6.64 -6.03
CA TYR A 99 7.02 -5.34 -5.37
C TYR A 99 5.61 -5.13 -4.81
N THR A 100 5.51 -4.88 -3.52
CA THR A 100 4.24 -4.82 -2.79
C THR A 100 4.08 -3.46 -2.12
N ALA A 101 2.89 -2.89 -2.27
CA ALA A 101 2.43 -1.71 -1.55
C ALA A 101 1.30 -2.12 -0.60
N THR A 102 1.37 -1.66 0.64
CA THR A 102 0.39 -1.98 1.68
C THR A 102 0.01 -0.68 2.38
N ASP A 103 -1.30 -0.43 2.50
CA ASP A 103 -1.79 0.69 3.29
C ASP A 103 -1.68 0.40 4.81
N SER A 104 -1.97 1.40 5.63
CA SER A 104 -1.98 1.27 7.09
C SER A 104 -3.20 0.51 7.66
N LYS A 105 -4.10 -0.01 6.82
CA LYS A 105 -5.35 -0.66 7.21
C LYS A 105 -5.53 -1.99 6.49
N VAL A 106 -5.01 -3.03 7.13
CA VAL A 106 -5.28 -4.40 6.72
C VAL A 106 -6.79 -4.66 6.81
N THR A 107 -7.33 -5.28 5.76
CA THR A 107 -8.77 -5.56 5.57
C THR A 107 -9.37 -6.35 6.73
#